data_AF-A0AA37ENX8-F1
#
_entry.id   AF-A0AA37ENX8-F1
#
_cell.length_a   1.000
_cell.length_b   1.000
_cell.length_c   1.000
_cell.angle_alpha   90.00
_cell.angle_beta   90.00
_cell.angle_gamma   90.00
#
_symmetry.space_group_name_H-M   'P 1'
#
loop_
_entity.id
_entity.type
_entity.pdbx_description
1 polymer ?
#
loop_
_entity_poly.entity_id
_entity_poly.type
_entity_poly.pdbx_seq_one_letter_code
_entity_poly.pdbx_strand_id
1 'polypeptide(L)'
;MAGWHTRAIIYQIDTALFYDLNGDGCGDIAGITAKLRYIRRMGATVIWITPFYLTPFLDEGYDVIDHLQVDPRFGKLNDIIAFIEQARELGMQVIIELLIQHTSDAHPWFQQARRNPQSPYRDYYLWSDTDDDDTPPMFPGVEKSIWTWDDEAGQYYRHMFYHHEPDLNLASPAVLKEIENIIIFWLKLGVSGFRLDAASHLTKQAGRGDEKRGLWILEHLRRLIGQRNPDAILLGEVDVEVEAYKDYFGQNDRLNLVLNFWLNKYFYVSLAEKSARPLRNAVKKMIVPPDSCCFANWLRNHDELDLEGIGKKAKQTVIDTFAPDEEMSVYQRGIRRRLAPMLNGDRKRLAFCHAVLFSLPGVPVMRYGDEIGMGDDLDLEERYAVRTPMQWAGSQGGGFSDADPETFVAPMIDHGPYRYQKINVADSLLHRNSLLHCIIDIANTRSEFPEIGVAPFRLINIDSDAVLGIYYETDTRSILTFVNFSDKPVNFTARGIRHATWTACLADKRYDDALVCGKTVALNLSGYGYRWFWTDRTALR
;
A
#
# COMPACT_ATOMS: atom_id res chain seq x y z
N MET A 1 -18.95 -9.71 13.07
CA MET A 1 -18.08 -10.85 12.73
C MET A 1 -16.99 -10.33 11.80
N ALA A 2 -15.73 -10.70 12.04
CA ALA A 2 -14.61 -10.25 11.21
C ALA A 2 -14.74 -10.79 9.77
N GLY A 3 -14.77 -9.89 8.78
CA GLY A 3 -14.82 -10.24 7.34
C GLY A 3 -13.47 -10.67 6.78
N TRP A 4 -13.45 -11.20 5.55
CA TRP A 4 -12.23 -11.69 4.89
C TRP A 4 -11.14 -10.61 4.82
N HIS A 5 -11.52 -9.35 4.61
CA HIS A 5 -10.62 -8.22 4.46
C HIS A 5 -9.82 -7.89 5.72
N THR A 6 -10.30 -8.25 6.91
CA THR A 6 -9.57 -8.03 8.18
C THR A 6 -8.48 -9.07 8.47
N ARG A 7 -8.43 -10.12 7.65
CA ARG A 7 -7.42 -11.19 7.69
C ARG A 7 -6.56 -11.20 6.43
N ALA A 8 -6.71 -10.18 5.59
CA ALA A 8 -6.05 -10.11 4.32
C ALA A 8 -4.53 -10.02 4.46
N ILE A 9 -3.82 -10.63 3.51
CA ILE A 9 -2.47 -10.23 3.12
C ILE A 9 -2.61 -9.70 1.71
N ILE A 10 -2.38 -8.40 1.54
CA ILE A 10 -2.56 -7.69 0.27
C ILE A 10 -1.22 -7.68 -0.47
N TYR A 11 -1.23 -8.04 -1.75
CA TYR A 11 -0.09 -7.90 -2.65
C TYR A 11 -0.42 -6.86 -3.72
N GLN A 12 0.28 -5.73 -3.67
CA GLN A 12 0.15 -4.63 -4.60
C GLN A 12 1.03 -4.88 -5.83
N ILE A 13 0.39 -4.89 -6.99
CA ILE A 13 1.00 -5.14 -8.29
C ILE A 13 0.85 -3.90 -9.15
N ASP A 14 1.94 -3.53 -9.80
CA ASP A 14 1.90 -2.55 -10.87
C ASP A 14 1.62 -3.25 -12.20
N THR A 15 0.48 -2.94 -12.82
CA THR A 15 -0.03 -3.66 -14.00
C THR A 15 0.97 -3.66 -15.15
N ALA A 16 1.59 -2.51 -15.44
CA ALA A 16 2.50 -2.34 -16.56
C ALA A 16 3.88 -2.98 -16.32
N LEU A 17 4.20 -3.36 -15.08
CA LEU A 17 5.57 -3.70 -14.67
C LEU A 17 5.70 -5.11 -14.08
N PHE A 18 4.60 -5.86 -13.96
CA PHE A 18 4.66 -7.15 -13.27
C PHE A 18 5.09 -8.30 -14.16
N TYR A 19 4.47 -8.51 -15.31
CA TYR A 19 4.87 -9.55 -16.27
C TYR A 19 4.19 -9.28 -17.61
N ASP A 20 4.97 -9.27 -18.67
CA ASP A 20 4.50 -9.16 -20.05
C ASP A 20 4.40 -10.57 -20.64
N LEU A 21 3.19 -10.98 -21.01
CA LEU A 21 2.93 -12.29 -21.61
C LEU A 21 2.94 -12.23 -23.13
N ASN A 22 2.66 -11.07 -23.73
CA ASN A 22 2.47 -10.93 -25.17
C ASN A 22 3.77 -10.53 -25.93
N GLY A 23 4.80 -10.06 -25.19
CA GLY A 23 6.10 -9.69 -25.71
C GLY A 23 6.15 -8.31 -26.38
N ASP A 24 5.34 -7.35 -25.94
CA ASP A 24 5.35 -5.96 -26.44
C ASP A 24 6.16 -4.98 -25.58
N GLY A 25 6.72 -5.44 -24.45
CA GLY A 25 7.52 -4.65 -23.52
C GLY A 25 6.70 -4.02 -22.38
N CYS A 26 5.39 -4.26 -22.32
CA CYS A 26 4.49 -3.78 -21.28
C CYS A 26 3.82 -4.95 -20.55
N GLY A 27 3.75 -4.89 -19.22
CA GLY A 27 3.03 -5.89 -18.44
C GLY A 27 1.54 -5.87 -18.74
N ASP A 28 0.90 -7.05 -18.73
CA ASP A 28 -0.51 -7.19 -19.09
C ASP A 28 -1.30 -8.07 -18.10
N ILE A 29 -2.63 -7.98 -18.13
CA ILE A 29 -3.51 -8.69 -17.18
C ILE A 29 -3.39 -10.22 -17.31
N ALA A 30 -3.18 -10.73 -18.53
CA ALA A 30 -2.95 -12.15 -18.75
C ALA A 30 -1.60 -12.58 -18.16
N GLY A 31 -0.61 -11.69 -18.19
CA GLY A 31 0.67 -11.86 -17.53
C GLY A 31 0.58 -11.95 -16.01
N ILE A 32 -0.20 -11.07 -15.37
CA ILE A 32 -0.51 -11.18 -13.93
C ILE A 32 -1.20 -12.53 -13.64
N THR A 33 -2.16 -12.92 -14.49
CA THR A 33 -2.89 -14.19 -14.39
C THR A 33 -1.93 -15.39 -14.41
N ALA A 34 -0.94 -15.38 -15.29
CA ALA A 34 0.08 -16.44 -15.39
C ALA A 34 0.92 -16.59 -14.12
N LYS A 35 0.99 -15.56 -13.27
CA LYS A 35 1.79 -15.52 -12.04
C LYS A 35 0.96 -15.69 -10.76
N LEU A 36 -0.35 -15.96 -10.85
CA LEU A 36 -1.23 -16.14 -9.67
C LEU A 36 -0.72 -17.19 -8.66
N ARG A 37 -0.09 -18.27 -9.14
CA ARG A 37 0.49 -19.30 -8.25
C ARG A 37 1.68 -18.78 -7.45
N TYR A 38 2.47 -17.88 -8.03
CA TYR A 38 3.55 -17.20 -7.32
C TYR A 38 2.99 -16.26 -6.25
N ILE A 39 2.00 -15.45 -6.60
CA ILE A 39 1.34 -14.51 -5.68
C ILE A 39 0.71 -15.27 -4.49
N ARG A 40 0.01 -16.38 -4.75
CA ARG A 40 -0.53 -17.24 -3.70
C ARG A 40 0.56 -17.85 -2.82
N ARG A 41 1.71 -18.24 -3.40
CA ARG A 41 2.85 -18.79 -2.64
C ARG A 41 3.42 -17.78 -1.66
N MET A 42 3.31 -16.48 -1.95
CA MET A 42 3.67 -15.40 -1.03
C MET A 42 2.72 -15.24 0.17
N GLY A 43 1.66 -16.06 0.24
CA GLY A 43 0.64 -15.98 1.29
C GLY A 43 -0.40 -14.88 1.04
N ALA A 44 -0.36 -14.23 -0.12
CA ALA A 44 -1.34 -13.20 -0.47
C ALA A 44 -2.75 -13.82 -0.59
N THR A 45 -3.73 -13.13 -0.03
CA THR A 45 -5.16 -13.47 -0.13
C THR A 45 -5.94 -12.41 -0.89
N VAL A 46 -5.30 -11.27 -1.19
CA VAL A 46 -5.88 -10.15 -1.92
C VAL A 46 -4.82 -9.61 -2.87
N ILE A 47 -5.23 -9.38 -4.11
CA ILE A 47 -4.42 -8.70 -5.12
C ILE A 47 -4.98 -7.30 -5.30
N TRP A 48 -4.12 -6.30 -5.19
CA TRP A 48 -4.43 -4.92 -5.55
C TRP A 48 -3.61 -4.59 -6.80
N ILE A 49 -4.28 -4.30 -7.91
CA ILE A 49 -3.61 -3.86 -9.14
C ILE A 49 -3.74 -2.34 -9.31
N THR A 50 -2.66 -1.69 -9.78
CA THR A 50 -2.66 -0.29 -10.24
C THR A 50 -3.58 -0.13 -11.47
N PRO A 51 -3.84 1.11 -11.94
CA PRO A 51 -4.81 1.34 -13.00
C PRO A 51 -4.49 0.55 -14.28
N PHE A 52 -5.56 0.10 -14.95
CA PHE A 52 -5.51 -0.58 -16.25
C PHE A 52 -6.56 -0.02 -17.21
N TYR A 53 -7.17 1.10 -16.84
CA TYR A 53 -8.19 1.79 -17.63
C TYR A 53 -7.57 2.46 -18.85
N LEU A 54 -8.38 2.74 -19.87
CA LEU A 54 -7.93 3.52 -21.02
C LEU A 54 -7.36 4.87 -20.55
N THR A 55 -6.15 5.19 -20.97
CA THR A 55 -5.36 6.31 -20.43
C THR A 55 -4.35 6.82 -21.47
N PRO A 56 -3.96 8.10 -21.49
CA PRO A 56 -2.79 8.55 -22.26
C PRO A 56 -1.47 8.12 -21.60
N PHE A 57 -1.51 7.67 -20.34
CA PHE A 57 -0.38 7.15 -19.57
C PHE A 57 0.66 8.21 -19.21
N LEU A 58 0.22 9.42 -18.88
CA LEU A 58 1.09 10.52 -18.45
C LEU A 58 1.37 10.50 -16.93
N ASP A 59 0.52 9.82 -16.15
CA ASP A 59 0.79 9.47 -14.74
C ASP A 59 0.56 7.97 -14.50
N GLU A 60 1.15 7.10 -15.34
CA GLU A 60 1.11 5.63 -15.20
C GLU A 60 -0.31 5.05 -15.08
N GLY A 61 -1.28 5.70 -15.72
CA GLY A 61 -2.68 5.26 -15.75
C GLY A 61 -3.60 5.91 -14.72
N TYR A 62 -3.10 6.81 -13.87
CA TYR A 62 -3.94 7.60 -12.96
C TYR A 62 -4.76 8.67 -13.72
N ASP A 63 -4.29 9.07 -14.91
CA ASP A 63 -4.97 9.94 -15.87
C ASP A 63 -5.95 9.16 -16.78
N VAL A 64 -7.18 8.90 -16.30
CA VAL A 64 -8.15 8.04 -17.00
C VAL A 64 -8.96 8.77 -18.09
N ILE A 65 -9.05 8.18 -19.29
CA ILE A 65 -9.90 8.61 -20.42
C ILE A 65 -11.26 7.91 -20.41
N ASP A 66 -11.31 6.63 -20.02
CA ASP A 66 -12.54 5.85 -19.90
C ASP A 66 -12.41 4.76 -18.82
N HIS A 67 -13.11 4.93 -17.71
CA HIS A 67 -13.10 4.01 -16.56
C HIS A 67 -13.73 2.64 -16.83
N LEU A 68 -14.44 2.45 -17.94
CA LEU A 68 -15.12 1.20 -18.29
C LEU A 68 -14.35 0.39 -19.36
N GLN A 69 -13.33 1.00 -19.97
CA GLN A 69 -12.49 0.34 -20.97
C GLN A 69 -11.14 -0.05 -20.37
N VAL A 70 -10.70 -1.26 -20.71
CA VAL A 70 -9.33 -1.71 -20.46
C VAL A 70 -8.44 -1.06 -21.52
N ASP A 71 -7.31 -0.47 -21.11
CA ASP A 71 -6.34 0.04 -22.08
C ASP A 71 -5.81 -1.11 -22.95
N PRO A 72 -5.71 -0.94 -24.28
CA PRO A 72 -5.19 -1.98 -25.17
C PRO A 72 -3.81 -2.52 -24.78
N ARG A 73 -2.98 -1.72 -24.09
CA ARG A 73 -1.69 -2.17 -23.53
C ARG A 73 -1.83 -3.32 -22.53
N PHE A 74 -2.94 -3.36 -21.79
CA PHE A 74 -3.15 -4.33 -20.71
C PHE A 74 -4.03 -5.52 -21.12
N GLY A 75 -4.52 -5.53 -22.36
CA GLY A 75 -5.39 -6.57 -22.92
C GLY A 75 -6.83 -6.10 -23.13
N LYS A 76 -7.79 -6.99 -22.87
CA LYS A 76 -9.22 -6.77 -23.11
C LYS A 76 -10.03 -7.01 -21.84
N LEU A 77 -11.29 -6.58 -21.86
CA LEU A 77 -12.23 -6.80 -20.76
C LEU A 77 -12.38 -8.28 -20.36
N ASN A 78 -12.25 -9.23 -21.31
CA ASN A 78 -12.32 -10.65 -20.98
C ASN A 78 -11.10 -11.14 -20.18
N ASP A 79 -9.94 -10.51 -20.35
CA ASP A 79 -8.72 -10.90 -19.64
C ASP A 79 -8.83 -10.55 -18.16
N ILE A 80 -9.41 -9.38 -17.82
CA ILE A 80 -9.68 -9.01 -16.42
C ILE A 80 -10.76 -9.89 -15.77
N ILE A 81 -11.80 -10.29 -16.52
CA ILE A 81 -12.79 -11.25 -16.01
C ILE A 81 -12.12 -12.59 -15.71
N ALA A 82 -11.32 -13.12 -16.64
CA ALA A 82 -10.61 -14.39 -16.47
C ALA A 82 -9.59 -14.34 -15.32
N PHE A 83 -8.90 -13.21 -15.14
CA PHE A 83 -8.01 -12.96 -14.01
C PHE A 83 -8.73 -13.05 -12.67
N ILE A 84 -9.86 -12.34 -12.53
CA ILE A 84 -10.68 -12.33 -11.31
C ILE A 84 -11.18 -13.73 -10.98
N GLU A 85 -11.68 -14.47 -11.99
CA GLU A 85 -12.17 -15.83 -11.81
C GLU A 85 -11.06 -16.78 -11.34
N GLN A 86 -9.90 -16.76 -11.98
CA GLN A 86 -8.76 -17.62 -11.61
C GLN A 86 -8.16 -17.24 -10.26
N ALA A 87 -8.11 -15.94 -9.92
CA ALA A 87 -7.72 -15.50 -8.57
C ALA A 87 -8.68 -16.07 -7.52
N ARG A 88 -9.99 -16.03 -7.78
CA ARG A 88 -11.03 -16.56 -6.90
C ARG A 88 -10.92 -18.08 -6.72
N GLU A 89 -10.66 -18.83 -7.79
CA GLU A 89 -10.40 -20.29 -7.72
C GLU A 89 -9.21 -20.63 -6.82
N LEU A 90 -8.23 -19.73 -6.74
CA LEU A 90 -7.07 -19.85 -5.86
C LEU A 90 -7.31 -19.30 -4.44
N GLY A 91 -8.52 -18.84 -4.14
CA GLY A 91 -8.91 -18.30 -2.83
C GLY A 91 -8.47 -16.85 -2.61
N MET A 92 -8.13 -16.11 -3.68
CA MET A 92 -7.72 -14.72 -3.62
C MET A 92 -8.84 -13.79 -4.09
N GLN A 93 -8.90 -12.60 -3.47
CA GLN A 93 -9.79 -11.51 -3.88
C GLN A 93 -9.02 -10.51 -4.76
N VAL A 94 -9.72 -9.76 -5.60
CA VAL A 94 -9.11 -8.73 -6.46
C VAL A 94 -9.75 -7.39 -6.15
N ILE A 95 -8.92 -6.40 -5.80
CA ILE A 95 -9.34 -5.01 -5.69
C ILE A 95 -8.62 -4.17 -6.75
N ILE A 96 -9.31 -3.14 -7.23
CA ILE A 96 -8.81 -2.24 -8.29
C ILE A 96 -8.85 -0.79 -7.82
N GLU A 97 -8.15 0.10 -8.51
CA GLU A 97 -8.20 1.54 -8.25
C GLU A 97 -9.57 2.14 -8.59
N LEU A 98 -10.10 3.02 -7.72
CA LEU A 98 -11.27 3.84 -8.02
C LEU A 98 -10.82 5.30 -8.12
N LEU A 99 -10.50 5.69 -9.34
CA LEU A 99 -9.99 7.02 -9.70
C LEU A 99 -11.14 7.94 -10.05
N ILE A 100 -11.65 8.67 -9.05
CA ILE A 100 -12.87 9.48 -9.20
C ILE A 100 -12.71 10.94 -8.77
N GLN A 101 -11.52 11.33 -8.33
CA GLN A 101 -11.23 12.73 -7.96
C GLN A 101 -11.00 13.59 -9.22
N HIS A 102 -10.38 13.01 -10.26
CA HIS A 102 -10.08 13.64 -11.54
C HIS A 102 -10.28 12.64 -12.70
N THR A 103 -10.16 13.15 -13.93
CA THR A 103 -9.99 12.36 -15.15
C THR A 103 -8.79 12.91 -15.92
N SER A 104 -8.34 12.23 -16.98
CA SER A 104 -7.47 12.87 -17.98
C SER A 104 -8.19 14.04 -18.67
N ASP A 105 -7.44 15.05 -19.10
CA ASP A 105 -7.91 16.13 -19.97
C ASP A 105 -8.32 15.63 -21.37
N ALA A 106 -7.83 14.45 -21.79
CA ALA A 106 -8.27 13.76 -23.00
C ALA A 106 -9.63 13.07 -22.84
N HIS A 107 -10.19 12.99 -21.62
CA HIS A 107 -11.49 12.37 -21.39
C HIS A 107 -12.60 13.10 -22.18
N PRO A 108 -13.51 12.37 -22.85
CA PRO A 108 -14.63 12.97 -23.60
C PRO A 108 -15.52 13.94 -22.80
N TRP A 109 -15.58 13.81 -21.47
CA TRP A 109 -16.30 14.73 -20.61
C TRP A 109 -15.59 16.09 -20.58
N PHE A 110 -14.27 16.11 -20.31
CA PHE A 110 -13.49 17.35 -20.29
C PHE A 110 -13.46 18.02 -21.66
N GLN A 111 -13.23 17.25 -22.71
CA GLN A 111 -13.22 17.76 -24.10
C GLN A 111 -14.54 18.43 -24.48
N GLN A 112 -15.68 17.89 -24.05
CA GLN A 112 -16.98 18.53 -24.26
C GLN A 112 -17.21 19.71 -23.32
N ALA A 113 -16.73 19.64 -22.09
CA ALA A 113 -16.85 20.71 -21.09
C ALA A 113 -16.09 21.97 -21.50
N ARG A 114 -14.85 21.83 -22.02
CA ARG A 114 -14.00 22.95 -22.45
C ARG A 114 -14.52 23.64 -23.72
N ARG A 115 -15.06 22.87 -24.67
CA ARG A 115 -15.56 23.38 -25.97
C ARG A 115 -16.82 24.21 -25.88
N ASN A 116 -17.72 23.87 -24.97
CA ASN A 116 -19.05 24.47 -24.92
C ASN A 116 -19.50 24.69 -23.47
N PRO A 117 -19.60 25.95 -23.01
CA PRO A 117 -20.13 26.28 -21.68
C PRO A 117 -21.58 25.83 -21.43
N GLN A 118 -22.34 25.52 -22.50
CA GLN A 118 -23.70 24.97 -22.42
C GLN A 118 -23.75 23.44 -22.51
N SER A 119 -22.58 22.77 -22.57
CA SER A 119 -22.49 21.31 -22.58
C SER A 119 -23.06 20.72 -21.30
N PRO A 120 -23.74 19.55 -21.35
CA PRO A 120 -24.14 18.84 -20.14
C PRO A 120 -22.94 18.41 -19.28
N TYR A 121 -21.74 18.37 -19.86
CA TYR A 121 -20.49 18.05 -19.17
C TYR A 121 -19.80 19.28 -18.57
N ARG A 122 -20.31 20.51 -18.76
CA ARG A 122 -19.64 21.72 -18.25
C ARG A 122 -19.45 21.67 -16.73
N ASP A 123 -20.51 21.28 -16.02
CA ASP A 123 -20.52 21.14 -14.56
C ASP A 123 -19.81 19.88 -14.04
N TYR A 124 -19.25 19.04 -14.93
CA TYR A 124 -18.46 17.89 -14.51
C TYR A 124 -17.11 18.29 -13.94
N TYR A 125 -16.64 19.50 -14.22
CA TYR A 125 -15.33 20.00 -13.80
C TYR A 125 -15.48 21.34 -13.10
N LEU A 126 -14.43 21.73 -12.38
CA LEU A 126 -14.38 22.97 -11.62
C LEU A 126 -13.74 24.07 -12.46
N TRP A 127 -14.49 25.14 -12.74
CA TRP A 127 -14.06 26.28 -13.55
C TRP A 127 -14.00 27.57 -12.73
N SER A 128 -13.10 28.48 -13.08
CA SER A 128 -12.97 29.81 -12.45
C SER A 128 -12.51 30.87 -13.46
N ASP A 129 -12.90 32.13 -13.24
CA ASP A 129 -12.39 33.28 -13.99
C ASP A 129 -11.02 33.75 -13.49
N THR A 130 -10.64 33.37 -12.25
CA THR A 130 -9.35 33.71 -11.62
C THR A 130 -8.71 32.49 -10.97
N ASP A 131 -7.41 32.57 -10.70
CA ASP A 131 -6.62 31.56 -9.98
C ASP A 131 -6.35 31.97 -8.52
N ASP A 132 -7.25 32.76 -7.91
CA ASP A 132 -7.10 33.34 -6.55
C ASP A 132 -7.28 32.31 -5.40
N ASP A 133 -6.71 31.10 -5.53
CA ASP A 133 -6.71 30.04 -4.53
C ASP A 133 -5.27 29.69 -4.13
N ASP A 134 -4.89 30.03 -2.89
CA ASP A 134 -3.56 29.78 -2.33
C ASP A 134 -3.33 28.31 -1.91
N THR A 135 -4.23 27.39 -2.24
CA THR A 135 -4.04 25.97 -1.95
C THR A 135 -2.82 25.42 -2.70
N PRO A 136 -1.82 24.86 -2.01
CA PRO A 136 -0.63 24.34 -2.67
C PRO A 136 -0.97 23.09 -3.50
N PRO A 137 -0.34 22.91 -4.68
CA PRO A 137 -0.50 21.70 -5.49
C PRO A 137 0.16 20.50 -4.82
N MET A 138 -0.29 19.29 -5.17
CA MET A 138 0.23 18.06 -4.56
C MET A 138 1.69 17.79 -4.93
N PHE A 139 2.14 18.23 -6.12
CA PHE A 139 3.52 18.06 -6.61
C PHE A 139 4.24 19.41 -6.70
N PRO A 140 4.67 19.98 -5.56
CA PRO A 140 5.37 21.25 -5.54
C PRO A 140 6.71 21.13 -6.28
N GLY A 141 6.95 22.03 -7.23
CA GLY A 141 8.12 22.04 -8.10
C GLY A 141 7.85 21.51 -9.51
N VAL A 142 6.78 20.71 -9.68
CA VAL A 142 6.26 20.32 -10.99
C VAL A 142 5.11 21.25 -11.37
N GLU A 143 4.12 21.37 -10.50
CA GLU A 143 2.97 22.25 -10.69
C GLU A 143 3.15 23.56 -9.91
N LYS A 144 2.77 24.69 -10.53
CA LYS A 144 2.88 26.03 -9.93
C LYS A 144 1.62 26.45 -9.18
N SER A 145 0.47 25.94 -9.61
CA SER A 145 -0.86 26.27 -9.11
C SER A 145 -1.75 25.04 -9.25
N ILE A 146 -2.88 25.03 -8.52
CA ILE A 146 -3.97 24.06 -8.72
C ILE A 146 -4.98 24.52 -9.78
N TRP A 147 -4.71 25.64 -10.46
CA TRP A 147 -5.52 26.20 -11.53
C TRP A 147 -4.68 26.38 -12.79
N THR A 148 -5.18 25.89 -13.93
CA THR A 148 -4.56 26.07 -15.24
C THR A 148 -5.54 26.76 -16.18
N TRP A 149 -5.06 27.75 -16.95
CA TRP A 149 -5.85 28.45 -17.95
C TRP A 149 -6.09 27.57 -19.17
N ASP A 150 -7.33 27.44 -19.60
CA ASP A 150 -7.71 26.74 -20.83
C ASP A 150 -8.16 27.75 -21.89
N ASP A 151 -7.36 27.87 -22.96
CA ASP A 151 -7.61 28.83 -24.05
C ASP A 151 -8.93 28.58 -24.80
N GLU A 152 -9.38 27.32 -24.90
CA GLU A 152 -10.63 26.97 -25.58
C GLU A 152 -11.84 27.30 -24.72
N ALA A 153 -11.74 27.06 -23.41
CA ALA A 153 -12.79 27.39 -22.45
C ALA A 153 -12.82 28.88 -22.08
N GLY A 154 -11.71 29.60 -22.27
CA GLY A 154 -11.53 30.98 -21.83
C GLY A 154 -11.66 31.16 -20.31
N GLN A 155 -11.33 30.12 -19.54
CA GLN A 155 -11.42 30.06 -18.07
C GLN A 155 -10.33 29.16 -17.50
N TYR A 156 -10.02 29.32 -16.22
CA TYR A 156 -9.21 28.36 -15.48
C TYR A 156 -10.03 27.11 -15.15
N TYR A 157 -9.39 25.95 -15.17
CA TYR A 157 -9.91 24.72 -14.58
C TYR A 157 -9.02 24.26 -13.43
N ARG A 158 -9.63 23.59 -12.45
CA ARG A 158 -8.92 23.10 -11.26
C ARG A 158 -8.29 21.73 -11.52
N HIS A 159 -7.11 21.50 -10.96
CA HIS A 159 -6.43 20.21 -10.87
C HIS A 159 -5.61 20.15 -9.56
N MET A 160 -5.82 19.13 -8.73
CA MET A 160 -5.02 18.96 -7.50
C MET A 160 -3.64 18.34 -7.79
N PHE A 161 -3.61 17.50 -8.83
CA PHE A 161 -2.44 16.78 -9.31
C PHE A 161 -1.90 17.48 -10.58
N TYR A 162 -1.56 16.75 -11.63
CA TYR A 162 -1.03 17.36 -12.84
C TYR A 162 -2.10 18.16 -13.60
N HIS A 163 -1.67 19.16 -14.37
CA HIS A 163 -2.60 19.95 -15.18
C HIS A 163 -3.38 19.12 -16.21
N HIS A 164 -2.86 17.96 -16.65
CA HIS A 164 -3.58 17.02 -17.52
C HIS A 164 -4.57 16.12 -16.75
N GLU A 165 -4.80 16.38 -15.46
CA GLU A 165 -5.72 15.66 -14.57
C GLU A 165 -6.80 16.60 -13.99
N PRO A 166 -7.68 17.16 -14.82
CA PRO A 166 -8.74 18.06 -14.36
C PRO A 166 -9.66 17.40 -13.32
N ASP A 167 -9.87 18.13 -12.23
CA ASP A 167 -10.69 17.71 -11.09
C ASP A 167 -12.17 17.59 -11.48
N LEU A 168 -12.77 16.44 -11.17
CA LEU A 168 -14.22 16.25 -11.27
C LEU A 168 -14.95 17.05 -10.19
N ASN A 169 -16.10 17.63 -10.50
CA ASN A 169 -16.98 18.26 -9.53
C ASN A 169 -17.78 17.21 -8.76
N LEU A 170 -17.25 16.73 -7.64
CA LEU A 170 -17.88 15.68 -6.82
C LEU A 170 -19.17 16.12 -6.11
N ALA A 171 -19.51 17.41 -6.14
CA ALA A 171 -20.80 17.91 -5.67
C ALA A 171 -21.89 17.83 -6.75
N SER A 172 -21.54 17.56 -8.02
CA SER A 172 -22.49 17.47 -9.12
C SER A 172 -23.25 16.13 -9.08
N PRO A 173 -24.60 16.12 -9.06
CA PRO A 173 -25.37 14.88 -9.10
C PRO A 173 -25.12 14.04 -10.36
N ALA A 174 -24.76 14.68 -11.47
CA ALA A 174 -24.44 13.99 -12.72
C ALA A 174 -23.12 13.21 -12.61
N VAL A 175 -22.08 13.84 -12.04
CA VAL A 175 -20.79 13.19 -11.76
C VAL A 175 -20.97 12.02 -10.80
N LEU A 176 -21.71 12.20 -9.72
CA LEU A 176 -22.01 11.11 -8.79
C LEU A 176 -22.72 9.95 -9.48
N LYS A 177 -23.58 10.23 -10.46
CA LYS A 177 -24.26 9.18 -11.20
C LYS A 177 -23.29 8.35 -12.05
N GLU A 178 -22.30 8.99 -12.67
CA GLU A 178 -21.27 8.26 -13.42
C GLU A 178 -20.36 7.44 -12.51
N ILE A 179 -19.99 7.98 -11.34
CA ILE A 179 -19.26 7.22 -10.32
C ILE A 179 -20.03 5.97 -9.89
N GLU A 180 -21.36 6.10 -9.66
CA GLU A 180 -22.20 4.93 -9.38
C GLU A 180 -22.15 3.90 -10.50
N ASN A 181 -22.21 4.34 -11.77
CA ASN A 181 -22.18 3.46 -12.94
C ASN A 181 -20.85 2.69 -13.04
N ILE A 182 -19.72 3.38 -12.82
CA ILE A 182 -18.37 2.80 -12.80
C ILE A 182 -18.27 1.69 -11.75
N ILE A 183 -18.68 2.00 -10.52
CA ILE A 183 -18.64 1.04 -9.41
C ILE A 183 -19.54 -0.18 -9.70
N ILE A 184 -20.77 0.06 -10.17
CA ILE A 184 -21.71 -1.01 -10.49
C ILE A 184 -21.17 -1.90 -11.61
N PHE A 185 -20.53 -1.33 -12.62
CA PHE A 185 -19.94 -2.07 -13.72
C PHE A 185 -18.88 -3.06 -13.22
N TRP A 186 -17.87 -2.58 -12.50
CA TRP A 186 -16.77 -3.42 -12.01
C TRP A 186 -17.21 -4.45 -10.97
N LEU A 187 -18.15 -4.09 -10.08
CA LEU A 187 -18.74 -5.07 -9.15
C LEU A 187 -19.50 -6.18 -9.86
N LYS A 188 -20.22 -5.89 -10.96
CA LYS A 188 -20.90 -6.91 -11.77
C LYS A 188 -19.92 -7.88 -12.43
N LEU A 189 -18.71 -7.42 -12.75
CA LEU A 189 -17.64 -8.26 -13.30
C LEU A 189 -16.90 -9.07 -12.22
N GLY A 190 -17.24 -8.88 -10.94
CA GLY A 190 -16.78 -9.73 -9.84
C GLY A 190 -15.58 -9.20 -9.07
N VAL A 191 -15.23 -7.92 -9.26
CA VAL A 191 -14.26 -7.20 -8.41
C VAL A 191 -14.71 -7.24 -6.95
N SER A 192 -13.76 -7.48 -6.04
CA SER A 192 -14.01 -7.67 -4.61
C SER A 192 -14.01 -6.36 -3.81
N GLY A 193 -13.68 -5.25 -4.44
CA GLY A 193 -13.62 -3.94 -3.80
C GLY A 193 -12.71 -2.98 -4.53
N PHE A 194 -12.54 -1.80 -3.95
CA PHE A 194 -11.79 -0.72 -4.56
C PHE A 194 -10.80 -0.12 -3.58
N ARG A 195 -9.63 0.29 -4.09
CA ARG A 195 -8.81 1.29 -3.41
C ARG A 195 -9.25 2.67 -3.90
N LEU A 196 -9.69 3.52 -2.97
CA LEU A 196 -10.07 4.90 -3.25
C LEU A 196 -8.81 5.77 -3.19
N ASP A 197 -8.39 6.20 -4.36
CA ASP A 197 -7.24 7.10 -4.53
C ASP A 197 -7.54 8.48 -3.93
N ALA A 198 -6.51 9.07 -3.32
CA ALA A 198 -6.52 10.42 -2.78
C ALA A 198 -7.76 10.71 -1.91
N ALA A 199 -8.20 9.75 -1.08
CA ALA A 199 -9.50 9.83 -0.43
C ALA A 199 -9.66 11.07 0.47
N SER A 200 -8.56 11.59 1.05
CA SER A 200 -8.57 12.85 1.80
C SER A 200 -8.74 14.09 0.93
N HIS A 201 -8.11 14.14 -0.24
CA HIS A 201 -8.30 15.23 -1.20
C HIS A 201 -9.69 15.19 -1.83
N LEU A 202 -10.18 13.99 -2.10
CA LEU A 202 -11.52 13.72 -2.60
C LEU A 202 -12.60 14.22 -1.62
N THR A 203 -12.50 13.90 -0.33
CA THR A 203 -13.44 14.41 0.68
C THR A 203 -13.33 15.92 0.84
N LYS A 204 -12.11 16.49 0.86
CA LYS A 204 -11.92 17.95 0.88
C LYS A 204 -12.59 18.64 -0.31
N GLN A 205 -12.45 18.08 -1.51
CA GLN A 205 -13.05 18.63 -2.72
C GLN A 205 -14.58 18.52 -2.70
N ALA A 206 -15.13 17.35 -2.36
CA ALA A 206 -16.58 17.13 -2.22
C ALA A 206 -17.20 18.05 -1.15
N GLY A 207 -16.42 18.47 -0.15
CA GLY A 207 -16.80 19.43 0.88
C GLY A 207 -16.50 20.89 0.53
N ARG A 208 -16.12 21.21 -0.71
CA ARG A 208 -15.76 22.56 -1.19
C ARG A 208 -14.65 23.21 -0.37
N GLY A 209 -13.58 22.46 -0.11
CA GLY A 209 -12.41 22.90 0.66
C GLY A 209 -12.42 22.48 2.12
N ASP A 210 -13.56 21.99 2.64
CA ASP A 210 -13.70 21.47 4.01
C ASP A 210 -13.83 19.95 4.00
N GLU A 211 -12.76 19.25 4.38
CA GLU A 211 -12.70 17.77 4.45
C GLU A 211 -13.88 17.16 5.19
N LYS A 212 -14.28 17.73 6.34
CA LYS A 212 -15.33 17.16 7.18
C LYS A 212 -16.71 17.28 6.54
N ARG A 213 -16.93 18.34 5.77
CA ARG A 213 -18.18 18.53 5.02
C ARG A 213 -18.32 17.57 3.86
N GLY A 214 -17.22 17.01 3.34
CA GLY A 214 -17.28 16.08 2.21
C GLY A 214 -17.32 14.60 2.58
N LEU A 215 -17.22 14.24 3.87
CA LEU A 215 -17.26 12.84 4.32
C LEU A 215 -18.52 12.06 3.89
N TRP A 216 -19.62 12.75 3.56
CA TRP A 216 -20.85 12.13 3.04
C TRP A 216 -20.60 11.30 1.78
N ILE A 217 -19.58 11.63 0.98
CA ILE A 217 -19.26 10.88 -0.22
C ILE A 217 -18.80 9.46 0.13
N LEU A 218 -18.03 9.28 1.21
CA LEU A 218 -17.61 7.96 1.67
C LEU A 218 -18.80 7.13 2.15
N GLU A 219 -19.77 7.75 2.82
CA GLU A 219 -21.02 7.10 3.23
C GLU A 219 -21.85 6.68 2.01
N HIS A 220 -21.92 7.55 1.00
CA HIS A 220 -22.60 7.26 -0.26
C HIS A 220 -21.96 6.05 -0.96
N LEU A 221 -20.64 6.05 -1.12
CA LEU A 221 -19.88 4.96 -1.74
C LEU A 221 -20.04 3.65 -0.97
N ARG A 222 -19.90 3.69 0.36
CA ARG A 222 -20.05 2.52 1.23
C ARG A 222 -21.44 1.91 1.13
N ARG A 223 -22.49 2.73 1.16
CA ARG A 223 -23.88 2.29 0.97
C ARG A 223 -24.08 1.69 -0.42
N LEU A 224 -23.56 2.32 -1.47
CA LEU A 224 -23.67 1.83 -2.83
C LEU A 224 -23.04 0.44 -2.97
N ILE A 225 -21.78 0.27 -2.56
CA ILE A 225 -21.10 -1.02 -2.71
C ILE A 225 -21.80 -2.10 -1.89
N GLY A 226 -22.21 -1.81 -0.65
CA GLY A 226 -22.87 -2.79 0.23
C GLY A 226 -24.24 -3.22 -0.28
N GLN A 227 -24.97 -2.34 -0.98
CA GLN A 227 -26.24 -2.68 -1.65
C GLN A 227 -26.06 -3.58 -2.88
N ARG A 228 -24.88 -3.55 -3.51
CA ARG A 228 -24.58 -4.35 -4.71
C ARG A 228 -23.88 -5.65 -4.37
N ASN A 229 -22.94 -5.61 -3.44
CA ASN A 229 -22.18 -6.74 -2.94
C ASN A 229 -21.81 -6.49 -1.46
N PRO A 230 -22.47 -7.15 -0.50
CA PRO A 230 -22.20 -6.98 0.93
C PRO A 230 -20.76 -7.32 1.36
N ASP A 231 -20.07 -8.16 0.58
CA ASP A 231 -18.68 -8.57 0.85
C ASP A 231 -17.65 -7.64 0.21
N ALA A 232 -18.09 -6.68 -0.62
CA ALA A 232 -17.18 -5.72 -1.24
C ALA A 232 -16.62 -4.72 -0.20
N ILE A 233 -15.39 -4.29 -0.44
CA ILE A 233 -14.69 -3.35 0.45
C ILE A 233 -14.28 -2.04 -0.23
N LEU A 234 -14.07 -1.02 0.59
CA LEU A 234 -13.32 0.19 0.24
C LEU A 234 -12.05 0.27 1.08
N LEU A 235 -10.90 0.39 0.43
CA LEU A 235 -9.61 0.74 1.01
C LEU A 235 -9.30 2.20 0.67
N GLY A 236 -9.21 3.10 1.65
CA GLY A 236 -8.88 4.50 1.35
C GLY A 236 -7.40 4.80 1.52
N GLU A 237 -6.86 5.58 0.59
CA GLU A 237 -5.63 6.35 0.82
C GLU A 237 -5.95 7.60 1.63
N VAL A 238 -5.49 7.63 2.88
CA VAL A 238 -5.81 8.70 3.81
C VAL A 238 -4.56 9.07 4.59
N ASP A 239 -3.87 10.13 4.15
CA ASP A 239 -2.77 10.72 4.91
C ASP A 239 -3.27 11.93 5.71
N VAL A 240 -3.57 11.70 6.98
CA VAL A 240 -4.13 12.67 7.92
C VAL A 240 -3.57 12.45 9.32
N GLU A 241 -3.83 13.39 10.23
CA GLU A 241 -3.51 13.22 11.64
C GLU A 241 -4.22 12.00 12.26
N VAL A 242 -3.57 11.35 13.23
CA VAL A 242 -3.98 10.03 13.73
C VAL A 242 -5.41 10.00 14.30
N GLU A 243 -5.88 11.08 14.92
CA GLU A 243 -7.24 11.18 15.45
C GLU A 243 -8.29 11.36 14.35
N ALA A 244 -7.93 11.86 13.17
CA ALA A 244 -8.84 12.10 12.06
C ALA A 244 -9.24 10.80 11.34
N TYR A 245 -8.46 9.71 11.48
CA TYR A 245 -8.84 8.40 10.93
C TYR A 245 -10.22 7.92 11.37
N LYS A 246 -10.71 8.31 12.56
CA LYS A 246 -12.06 7.98 13.01
C LYS A 246 -13.14 8.54 12.07
N ASP A 247 -12.88 9.68 11.46
CA ASP A 247 -13.79 10.35 10.54
C ASP A 247 -13.82 9.60 9.20
N TYR A 248 -12.77 8.86 8.84
CA TYR A 248 -12.73 8.06 7.61
C TYR A 248 -13.37 6.68 7.75
N PHE A 249 -13.34 6.09 8.94
CA PHE A 249 -14.11 4.88 9.24
C PHE A 249 -15.60 5.17 9.52
N GLY A 250 -15.91 6.36 10.04
CA GLY A 250 -17.26 6.71 10.47
C GLY A 250 -17.76 5.79 11.58
N GLN A 251 -19.05 5.46 11.55
CA GLN A 251 -19.66 4.47 12.44
C GLN A 251 -19.71 3.09 11.77
N ASN A 252 -18.61 2.69 11.11
CA ASN A 252 -18.54 1.51 10.22
C ASN A 252 -19.43 1.65 8.95
N ASP A 253 -19.66 2.90 8.55
CA ASP A 253 -20.51 3.30 7.43
C ASP A 253 -19.74 4.07 6.35
N ARG A 254 -18.41 4.14 6.44
CA ARG A 254 -17.50 4.72 5.45
C ARG A 254 -16.47 3.68 4.97
N LEU A 255 -15.17 3.90 5.15
CA LEU A 255 -14.14 3.00 4.63
C LEU A 255 -14.01 1.71 5.46
N ASN A 256 -13.74 0.57 4.80
CA ASN A 256 -13.43 -0.69 5.48
C ASN A 256 -11.99 -0.74 5.93
N LEU A 257 -11.09 -0.36 5.03
CA LEU A 257 -9.67 -0.33 5.25
C LEU A 257 -9.16 1.09 5.03
N VAL A 258 -8.18 1.48 5.81
CA VAL A 258 -7.47 2.75 5.61
C VAL A 258 -5.98 2.50 5.61
N LEU A 259 -5.28 3.04 4.63
CA LEU A 259 -3.83 3.06 4.58
C LEU A 259 -3.28 3.83 5.80
N ASN A 260 -2.55 3.13 6.67
CA ASN A 260 -1.94 3.64 7.89
C ASN A 260 -0.62 4.40 7.65
N PHE A 261 -0.71 5.59 7.06
CA PHE A 261 0.44 6.48 6.86
C PHE A 261 1.13 6.82 8.20
N TRP A 262 0.35 6.97 9.27
CA TRP A 262 0.87 7.23 10.61
C TRP A 262 1.88 6.17 11.07
N LEU A 263 1.53 4.88 11.04
CA LEU A 263 2.49 3.85 11.44
C LEU A 263 3.65 3.70 10.45
N ASN A 264 3.40 3.88 9.15
CA ASN A 264 4.46 3.81 8.14
C ASN A 264 5.55 4.85 8.44
N LYS A 265 5.18 6.10 8.67
CA LYS A 265 6.12 7.18 8.99
C LYS A 265 6.93 6.90 10.26
N TYR A 266 6.27 6.49 11.36
CA TYR A 266 6.96 6.21 12.62
C TYR A 266 7.74 4.87 12.64
N PHE A 267 7.44 3.96 11.72
CA PHE A 267 8.29 2.80 11.45
C PHE A 267 9.65 3.25 10.94
N TYR A 268 9.71 4.18 9.97
CA TYR A 268 10.99 4.71 9.47
C TYR A 268 11.75 5.53 10.51
N VAL A 269 11.05 6.33 11.33
CA VAL A 269 11.70 7.00 12.48
C VAL A 269 12.34 5.97 13.42
N SER A 270 11.64 4.86 13.70
CA SER A 270 12.16 3.79 14.56
C SER A 270 13.35 3.04 13.95
N LEU A 271 13.33 2.82 12.63
CA LEU A 271 14.46 2.24 11.91
C LEU A 271 15.69 3.15 11.97
N ALA A 272 15.51 4.44 11.72
CA ALA A 272 16.59 5.42 11.73
C ALA A 272 17.21 5.59 13.13
N GLU A 273 16.36 5.66 14.16
CA GLU A 273 16.79 5.77 15.55
C GLU A 273 17.27 4.44 16.17
N LYS A 274 17.15 3.31 15.44
CA LYS A 274 17.45 1.95 15.95
C LYS A 274 16.74 1.65 17.27
N SER A 275 15.51 2.13 17.40
CA SER A 275 14.72 2.14 18.63
C SER A 275 13.27 1.83 18.30
N ALA A 276 12.64 0.93 19.05
CA ALA A 276 11.21 0.64 18.92
C ALA A 276 10.33 1.75 19.51
N ARG A 277 10.91 2.70 20.27
CA ARG A 277 10.15 3.71 21.03
C ARG A 277 9.24 4.58 20.15
N PRO A 278 9.65 5.12 18.99
CA PRO A 278 8.77 5.96 18.16
C PRO A 278 7.55 5.16 17.66
N LEU A 279 7.76 3.98 17.07
CA LEU A 279 6.68 3.12 16.58
C LEU A 279 5.78 2.64 17.72
N ARG A 280 6.36 2.23 18.86
CA ARG A 280 5.60 1.85 20.05
C ARG A 280 4.69 2.98 20.54
N ASN A 281 5.16 4.23 20.50
CA ASN A 281 4.35 5.38 20.87
C ASN A 281 3.29 5.70 19.81
N ALA A 282 3.61 5.51 18.52
CA ALA A 282 2.66 5.67 17.43
C ALA A 282 1.50 4.67 17.57
N VAL A 283 1.77 3.40 17.84
CA VAL A 283 0.76 2.36 18.10
C VAL A 283 -0.13 2.71 19.30
N LYS A 284 0.41 3.31 20.36
CA LYS A 284 -0.39 3.76 21.53
C LYS A 284 -1.37 4.88 21.20
N LYS A 285 -1.02 5.74 20.24
CA LYS A 285 -1.83 6.90 19.85
C LYS A 285 -2.88 6.57 18.79
N MET A 286 -2.74 5.44 18.11
CA MET A 286 -3.71 5.02 17.12
C MET A 286 -5.11 4.94 17.73
N ILE A 287 -6.09 5.43 16.97
CA ILE A 287 -7.49 5.12 17.25
C ILE A 287 -7.74 3.62 17.10
N VAL A 288 -8.77 3.14 17.78
CA VAL A 288 -9.31 1.80 17.56
C VAL A 288 -10.35 1.89 16.45
N PRO A 289 -10.16 1.24 15.29
CA PRO A 289 -11.17 1.22 14.24
C PRO A 289 -12.47 0.56 14.73
N PRO A 290 -13.64 0.92 14.17
CA PRO A 290 -14.88 0.19 14.40
C PRO A 290 -14.76 -1.30 14.05
N ASP A 291 -15.66 -2.12 14.60
CA ASP A 291 -15.74 -3.54 14.26
C ASP A 291 -15.87 -3.75 12.75
N SER A 292 -15.09 -4.67 12.19
CA SER A 292 -15.03 -4.93 10.73
C SER A 292 -14.34 -3.82 9.90
N CYS A 293 -13.74 -2.82 10.54
CA CYS A 293 -12.77 -1.94 9.93
C CYS A 293 -11.36 -2.29 10.42
N CYS A 294 -10.32 -2.04 9.62
CA CYS A 294 -8.95 -2.11 10.12
C CYS A 294 -7.99 -1.24 9.31
N PHE A 295 -6.80 -1.05 9.86
CA PHE A 295 -5.70 -0.39 9.16
C PHE A 295 -5.01 -1.36 8.19
N ALA A 296 -4.60 -0.85 7.04
CA ALA A 296 -3.69 -1.51 6.12
C ALA A 296 -2.29 -0.90 6.29
N ASN A 297 -1.32 -1.73 6.68
CA ASN A 297 0.06 -1.33 6.96
C ASN A 297 0.95 -1.73 5.76
N TRP A 298 1.98 -0.95 5.42
CA TRP A 298 2.97 -1.27 4.38
C TRP A 298 4.36 -0.79 4.78
N LEU A 299 5.37 -1.21 4.01
CA LEU A 299 6.74 -0.71 4.11
C LEU A 299 6.99 0.36 3.04
N ARG A 300 6.75 0.04 1.77
CA ARG A 300 6.76 0.96 0.62
C ARG A 300 5.55 0.68 -0.27
N ASN A 301 5.21 1.66 -1.11
CA ASN A 301 4.15 1.66 -2.12
C ASN A 301 4.74 2.24 -3.42
N HIS A 302 3.93 2.42 -4.48
CA HIS A 302 4.35 2.94 -5.78
C HIS A 302 4.79 4.41 -5.82
N ASP A 303 4.63 5.15 -4.72
CA ASP A 303 5.06 6.54 -4.58
C ASP A 303 6.35 6.70 -3.79
N GLU A 304 6.73 7.93 -3.48
CA GLU A 304 7.76 8.25 -2.51
C GLU A 304 7.36 7.83 -1.08
N LEU A 305 8.34 7.75 -0.19
CA LEU A 305 8.07 7.66 1.24
C LEU A 305 7.75 9.06 1.74
N ASP A 306 6.47 9.35 1.97
CA ASP A 306 6.03 10.62 2.54
C ASP A 306 6.40 10.74 4.03
N LEU A 307 7.02 11.86 4.41
CA LEU A 307 7.45 12.19 5.77
C LEU A 307 6.77 13.46 6.32
N GLU A 308 5.64 13.88 5.76
CA GLU A 308 4.83 14.95 6.34
C GLU A 308 4.23 14.55 7.69
N GLY A 309 4.00 15.54 8.57
CA GLY A 309 3.34 15.33 9.86
C GLY A 309 4.21 14.78 11.01
N ILE A 310 5.43 14.27 10.78
CA ILE A 310 6.26 13.69 11.86
C ILE A 310 7.20 14.68 12.59
N GLY A 311 7.18 15.94 12.18
CA GLY A 311 8.01 17.00 12.75
C GLY A 311 9.45 17.04 12.21
N LYS A 312 10.04 18.25 12.19
CA LYS A 312 11.30 18.54 11.48
C LYS A 312 12.47 17.66 11.90
N LYS A 313 12.65 17.41 13.20
CA LYS A 313 13.75 16.59 13.70
C LYS A 313 13.65 15.14 13.24
N ALA A 314 12.48 14.53 13.37
CA ALA A 314 12.28 13.13 12.97
C ALA A 314 12.42 12.98 11.45
N LYS A 315 11.84 13.90 10.68
CA LYS A 315 12.01 13.97 9.22
C LYS A 315 13.48 14.03 8.82
N GLN A 316 14.26 14.94 9.42
CA GLN A 316 15.69 15.06 9.12
C GLN A 316 16.45 13.77 9.46
N THR A 317 16.22 13.17 10.63
CA THR A 317 16.87 11.90 11.00
C THR A 317 16.60 10.79 9.98
N VAL A 318 15.37 10.70 9.46
CA VAL A 318 14.98 9.70 8.45
C VAL A 318 15.68 9.99 7.11
N ILE A 319 15.67 11.25 6.66
CA ILE A 319 16.35 11.68 5.43
C ILE A 319 17.85 11.40 5.52
N ASP A 320 18.53 11.86 6.57
CA ASP A 320 19.97 11.66 6.77
C ASP A 320 20.37 10.17 6.75
N THR A 321 19.45 9.29 7.18
CA THR A 321 19.72 7.85 7.26
C THR A 321 19.47 7.14 5.92
N PHE A 322 18.42 7.52 5.19
CA PHE A 322 17.92 6.74 4.05
C PHE A 322 17.99 7.45 2.70
N ALA A 323 18.19 8.76 2.70
CA ALA A 323 18.32 9.63 1.53
C ALA A 323 19.42 10.69 1.76
N PRO A 324 20.68 10.28 2.01
CA PRO A 324 21.77 11.22 2.29
C PRO A 324 22.12 12.13 1.10
N ASP A 325 21.85 11.67 -0.12
CA ASP A 325 22.06 12.43 -1.35
C ASP A 325 20.78 13.16 -1.76
N GLU A 326 20.89 14.40 -2.25
CA GLU A 326 19.73 15.25 -2.57
C GLU A 326 18.80 14.60 -3.62
N GLU A 327 19.37 13.90 -4.59
CA GLU A 327 18.66 13.17 -5.65
C GLU A 327 17.82 11.99 -5.13
N MET A 328 17.98 11.56 -3.88
CA MET A 328 17.16 10.50 -3.27
C MET A 328 15.84 11.02 -2.69
N SER A 329 15.68 12.34 -2.64
CA SER A 329 14.51 13.04 -2.11
C SER A 329 13.68 13.65 -3.23
N VAL A 330 12.36 13.80 -3.02
CA VAL A 330 11.43 14.35 -4.00
C VAL A 330 10.31 15.15 -3.32
N TYR A 331 9.71 16.11 -4.05
CA TYR A 331 8.60 16.97 -3.60
C TYR A 331 8.84 17.71 -2.26
N GLN A 332 10.10 17.94 -1.90
CA GLN A 332 10.52 18.56 -0.62
C GLN A 332 10.09 17.80 0.65
N ARG A 333 9.41 16.66 0.51
CA ARG A 333 8.83 15.92 1.64
C ARG A 333 9.20 14.45 1.71
N GLY A 334 9.51 13.80 0.60
CA GLY A 334 9.61 12.34 0.59
C GLY A 334 10.89 11.78 0.01
N ILE A 335 11.06 10.46 0.18
CA ILE A 335 12.22 9.69 -0.28
C ILE A 335 11.79 8.78 -1.43
N ARG A 336 12.40 8.93 -2.61
CA ARG A 336 12.06 8.15 -3.83
C ARG A 336 12.89 6.87 -3.97
N ARG A 337 12.97 6.09 -2.89
CA ARG A 337 13.77 4.85 -2.82
C ARG A 337 12.96 3.62 -2.48
N ARG A 338 13.41 2.46 -2.95
CA ARG A 338 12.91 1.14 -2.53
C ARG A 338 13.49 0.75 -1.17
N LEU A 339 12.88 -0.24 -0.53
CA LEU A 339 13.29 -0.67 0.81
C LEU A 339 14.71 -1.26 0.82
N ALA A 340 15.06 -2.09 -0.16
CA ALA A 340 16.35 -2.77 -0.19
C ALA A 340 17.55 -1.81 -0.32
N PRO A 341 17.53 -0.81 -1.22
CA PRO A 341 18.56 0.23 -1.28
C PRO A 341 18.73 1.03 0.00
N MET A 342 17.64 1.41 0.69
CA MET A 342 17.70 2.09 1.99
C MET A 342 18.37 1.25 3.09
N LEU A 343 18.40 -0.07 2.94
CA LEU A 343 19.00 -1.01 3.88
C LEU A 343 20.28 -1.68 3.34
N ASN A 344 20.86 -1.15 2.26
CA ASN A 344 22.05 -1.69 1.59
C ASN A 344 21.93 -3.16 1.17
N GLY A 345 20.72 -3.62 0.87
CA GLY A 345 20.45 -5.02 0.49
C GLY A 345 20.66 -6.01 1.63
N ASP A 346 20.75 -5.56 2.89
CA ASP A 346 20.90 -6.45 4.04
C ASP A 346 19.64 -7.31 4.22
N ARG A 347 19.74 -8.57 3.80
CA ARG A 347 18.68 -9.58 3.89
C ARG A 347 18.10 -9.68 5.30
N LYS A 348 18.92 -9.60 6.34
CA LYS A 348 18.45 -9.73 7.72
C LYS A 348 17.59 -8.53 8.11
N ARG A 349 18.02 -7.32 7.75
CA ARG A 349 17.25 -6.09 7.99
C ARG A 349 15.96 -6.08 7.18
N LEU A 350 15.98 -6.58 5.95
CA LEU A 350 14.79 -6.70 5.09
C LEU A 350 13.77 -7.69 5.66
N ALA A 351 14.21 -8.88 6.05
CA ALA A 351 13.35 -9.86 6.72
C ALA A 351 12.79 -9.33 8.05
N PHE A 352 13.59 -8.59 8.82
CA PHE A 352 13.15 -7.89 10.02
C PHE A 352 12.03 -6.88 9.73
N CYS A 353 12.17 -6.05 8.69
CA CYS A 353 11.13 -5.07 8.33
C CYS A 353 9.80 -5.76 8.01
N HIS A 354 9.84 -6.87 7.29
CA HIS A 354 8.65 -7.69 7.03
C HIS A 354 8.11 -8.35 8.30
N ALA A 355 8.97 -8.86 9.19
CA ALA A 355 8.52 -9.38 10.48
C ALA A 355 7.84 -8.31 11.34
N VAL A 356 8.31 -7.05 11.30
CA VAL A 356 7.60 -5.91 11.92
C VAL A 356 6.24 -5.74 11.27
N LEU A 357 6.19 -5.56 9.94
CA LEU A 357 4.94 -5.35 9.17
C LEU A 357 3.88 -6.40 9.51
N PHE A 358 4.24 -7.68 9.44
CA PHE A 358 3.32 -8.78 9.66
C PHE A 358 2.95 -8.98 11.13
N SER A 359 3.70 -8.38 12.06
CA SER A 359 3.39 -8.41 13.50
C SER A 359 2.49 -7.28 13.98
N LEU A 360 2.27 -6.23 13.16
CA LEU A 360 1.48 -5.06 13.54
C LEU A 360 -0.04 -5.36 13.47
N PRO A 361 -0.86 -4.69 14.31
CA PRO A 361 -2.32 -4.80 14.23
C PRO A 361 -2.83 -4.22 12.91
N GLY A 362 -3.76 -4.95 12.27
CA GLY A 362 -4.25 -4.65 10.93
C GLY A 362 -3.75 -5.64 9.88
N VAL A 363 -3.88 -5.26 8.61
CA VAL A 363 -3.51 -6.11 7.46
C VAL A 363 -2.23 -5.64 6.79
N PRO A 364 -1.30 -6.53 6.45
CA PRO A 364 -0.10 -6.16 5.71
C PRO A 364 -0.39 -6.01 4.21
N VAL A 365 0.21 -4.99 3.61
CA VAL A 365 0.32 -4.75 2.17
C VAL A 365 1.79 -4.90 1.78
N MET A 366 2.07 -5.81 0.86
CA MET A 366 3.37 -6.02 0.25
C MET A 366 3.38 -5.41 -1.15
N ARG A 367 4.43 -4.67 -1.49
CA ARG A 367 4.68 -4.18 -2.84
C ARG A 367 5.44 -5.23 -3.65
N TYR A 368 5.10 -5.41 -4.93
CA TYR A 368 5.84 -6.32 -5.80
C TYR A 368 7.35 -6.04 -5.79
N GLY A 369 8.15 -7.11 -5.73
CA GLY A 369 9.60 -7.04 -5.79
C GLY A 369 10.30 -6.79 -4.46
N ASP A 370 9.61 -6.23 -3.44
CA ASP A 370 10.19 -6.07 -2.10
C ASP A 370 10.52 -7.43 -1.48
N GLU A 371 9.82 -8.49 -1.88
CA GLU A 371 10.03 -9.85 -1.38
C GLU A 371 11.33 -10.51 -1.86
N ILE A 372 11.88 -10.04 -2.98
CA ILE A 372 13.20 -10.45 -3.46
C ILE A 372 14.26 -9.38 -3.17
N GLY A 373 13.86 -8.20 -2.70
CA GLY A 373 14.75 -7.08 -2.40
C GLY A 373 15.16 -6.31 -3.65
N MET A 374 14.21 -6.04 -4.55
CA MET A 374 14.45 -5.18 -5.72
C MET A 374 14.99 -3.80 -5.33
N GLY A 375 15.86 -3.28 -6.20
CA GLY A 375 16.43 -1.95 -6.07
C GLY A 375 15.53 -0.84 -6.58
N ASP A 376 16.09 0.37 -6.61
CA ASP A 376 15.57 1.54 -7.31
C ASP A 376 16.52 1.92 -8.44
N ASP A 377 16.05 2.78 -9.35
CA ASP A 377 16.82 3.42 -10.41
C ASP A 377 16.69 4.94 -10.29
N LEU A 378 17.66 5.60 -9.66
CA LEU A 378 17.60 7.03 -9.35
C LEU A 378 17.83 7.93 -10.58
N ASP A 379 18.24 7.38 -11.71
CA ASP A 379 18.36 8.11 -12.98
C ASP A 379 16.97 8.44 -13.57
N LEU A 380 15.95 7.68 -13.17
CA LEU A 380 14.56 7.97 -13.53
C LEU A 380 14.02 9.17 -12.73
N GLU A 381 13.17 9.96 -13.38
CA GLU A 381 12.58 11.15 -12.76
C GLU A 381 11.61 10.78 -11.63
N GLU A 382 11.41 11.71 -10.69
CA GLU A 382 10.33 11.67 -9.70
C GLU A 382 10.15 10.30 -9.00
N ARG A 383 8.93 9.76 -8.97
CA ARG A 383 8.56 8.48 -8.37
C ARG A 383 8.89 7.28 -9.25
N TYR A 384 9.25 7.49 -10.52
CA TYR A 384 9.56 6.41 -11.47
C TYR A 384 10.78 5.59 -11.02
N ALA A 385 11.66 6.19 -10.22
CA ALA A 385 12.81 5.51 -9.63
C ALA A 385 12.48 4.23 -8.85
N VAL A 386 11.26 4.09 -8.34
CA VAL A 386 10.82 2.89 -7.64
C VAL A 386 9.91 1.99 -8.48
N ARG A 387 9.61 2.36 -9.73
CA ARG A 387 8.70 1.68 -10.66
C ARG A 387 9.48 1.07 -11.84
N THR A 388 10.25 0.03 -11.56
CA THR A 388 10.97 -0.77 -12.57
C THR A 388 10.36 -2.17 -12.71
N PRO A 389 10.47 -2.83 -13.88
CA PRO A 389 9.80 -4.10 -14.07
C PRO A 389 10.30 -5.21 -13.14
N MET A 390 9.40 -6.12 -12.78
CA MET A 390 9.64 -7.21 -11.86
C MET A 390 10.74 -8.16 -12.36
N GLN A 391 11.70 -8.50 -11.48
CA GLN A 391 12.86 -9.31 -11.84
C GLN A 391 12.56 -10.81 -11.64
N TRP A 392 12.04 -11.48 -12.66
CA TRP A 392 11.68 -12.90 -12.59
C TRP A 392 12.86 -13.86 -12.72
N ALA A 393 13.83 -13.55 -13.58
CA ALA A 393 14.97 -14.40 -13.88
C ALA A 393 16.23 -13.60 -14.22
N GLY A 394 17.38 -14.27 -14.25
CA GLY A 394 18.65 -13.68 -14.70
C GLY A 394 18.84 -13.67 -16.22
N SER A 395 17.85 -14.12 -17.00
CA SER A 395 17.85 -14.05 -18.47
C SER A 395 17.66 -12.62 -18.97
N GLN A 396 17.88 -12.39 -20.27
CA GLN A 396 17.64 -11.10 -20.92
C GLN A 396 16.24 -10.56 -20.56
N GLY A 397 16.14 -9.24 -20.35
CA GLY A 397 14.90 -8.59 -19.94
C GLY A 397 14.43 -8.98 -18.53
N GLY A 398 15.28 -9.60 -17.70
CA GLY A 398 14.92 -10.03 -16.35
C GLY A 398 13.83 -11.10 -16.30
N GLY A 399 13.51 -11.75 -17.42
CA GLY A 399 12.35 -12.63 -17.54
C GLY A 399 11.00 -11.92 -17.34
N PHE A 400 10.97 -10.59 -17.45
CA PHE A 400 9.76 -9.78 -17.43
C PHE A 400 8.99 -9.86 -18.76
N SER A 401 9.71 -9.77 -19.88
CA SER A 401 9.21 -9.80 -21.25
C SER A 401 10.20 -10.53 -22.16
N ASP A 402 9.69 -11.09 -23.26
CA ASP A 402 10.49 -11.62 -24.38
C ASP A 402 10.84 -10.54 -25.43
N ALA A 403 10.33 -9.31 -25.28
CA ALA A 403 10.66 -8.17 -26.14
C ALA A 403 12.13 -7.71 -25.97
N ASP A 404 12.56 -6.80 -26.85
CA ASP A 404 13.84 -6.11 -26.66
C ASP A 404 13.78 -5.23 -25.40
N PRO A 405 14.70 -5.36 -24.42
CA PRO A 405 14.67 -4.54 -23.20
C PRO A 405 14.65 -3.02 -23.44
N GLU A 406 15.17 -2.55 -24.57
CA GLU A 406 15.13 -1.15 -24.96
C GLU A 406 13.72 -0.65 -25.33
N THR A 407 12.76 -1.56 -25.55
CA THR A 407 11.35 -1.22 -25.87
C THR A 407 10.43 -1.38 -24.67
N PHE A 408 10.95 -1.68 -23.49
CA PHE A 408 10.12 -1.81 -22.30
C PHE A 408 9.50 -0.46 -21.91
N VAL A 409 8.30 -0.53 -21.31
CA VAL A 409 7.61 0.67 -20.81
C VAL A 409 8.39 1.41 -19.72
N ALA A 410 9.25 0.69 -18.98
CA ALA A 410 10.22 1.23 -18.05
C ALA A 410 11.50 0.39 -18.07
N PRO A 411 12.68 0.98 -17.81
CA PRO A 411 13.93 0.23 -17.88
C PRO A 411 14.05 -0.79 -16.74
N MET A 412 14.69 -1.90 -17.06
CA MET A 412 15.12 -2.88 -16.06
C MET A 412 16.30 -2.35 -15.26
N ILE A 413 16.36 -2.70 -13.97
CA ILE A 413 17.61 -2.53 -13.22
C ILE A 413 18.58 -3.60 -13.73
N ASP A 414 19.52 -3.20 -14.58
CA ASP A 414 20.47 -4.10 -15.26
C ASP A 414 21.91 -3.94 -14.77
N HIS A 415 22.16 -2.93 -13.94
CA HIS A 415 23.47 -2.59 -13.39
C HIS A 415 23.46 -2.47 -11.86
N GLY A 416 24.65 -2.25 -11.30
CA GLY A 416 24.81 -2.11 -9.85
C GLY A 416 24.55 -3.40 -9.05
N PRO A 417 24.32 -3.29 -7.74
CA PRO A 417 24.13 -4.43 -6.84
C PRO A 417 22.76 -5.09 -6.95
N TYR A 418 21.75 -4.37 -7.45
CA TYR A 418 20.34 -4.81 -7.51
C TYR A 418 19.89 -5.37 -8.85
N ARG A 419 20.78 -5.42 -9.85
CA ARG A 419 20.46 -5.91 -11.19
C ARG A 419 19.77 -7.27 -11.23
N TYR A 420 18.91 -7.48 -12.21
CA TYR A 420 18.10 -8.70 -12.35
C TYR A 420 18.92 -9.99 -12.44
N GLN A 421 20.17 -9.97 -12.92
CA GLN A 421 21.02 -11.19 -12.91
C GLN A 421 21.46 -11.60 -11.50
N LYS A 422 21.39 -10.70 -10.52
CA LYS A 422 21.70 -10.99 -9.11
C LYS A 422 20.45 -11.14 -8.24
N ILE A 423 19.46 -10.30 -8.46
CA ILE A 423 18.23 -10.27 -7.68
C ILE A 423 17.09 -10.71 -8.58
N ASN A 424 16.62 -11.94 -8.44
CA ASN A 424 15.45 -12.40 -9.19
C ASN A 424 14.70 -13.52 -8.47
N VAL A 425 13.46 -13.74 -8.90
CA VAL A 425 12.57 -14.77 -8.35
C VAL A 425 13.15 -16.18 -8.56
N ALA A 426 13.61 -16.49 -9.78
CA ALA A 426 14.10 -17.83 -10.12
C ALA A 426 15.25 -18.27 -9.20
N ASP A 427 16.25 -17.41 -9.00
CA ASP A 427 17.37 -17.67 -8.09
C ASP A 427 16.93 -17.72 -6.61
N SER A 428 16.05 -16.79 -6.21
CA SER A 428 15.49 -16.77 -4.86
C SER A 428 14.73 -18.05 -4.51
N LEU A 429 14.06 -18.68 -5.49
CA LEU A 429 13.33 -19.93 -5.31
C LEU A 429 14.24 -21.15 -5.16
N LEU A 430 15.49 -21.10 -5.65
CA LEU A 430 16.47 -22.18 -5.48
C LEU A 430 17.11 -22.15 -4.10
N HIS A 431 17.21 -20.98 -3.49
CA HIS A 431 17.91 -20.77 -2.23
C HIS A 431 16.93 -20.70 -1.04
N ARG A 432 16.86 -21.73 -0.20
CA ARG A 432 15.97 -21.79 0.98
C ARG A 432 16.18 -20.68 2.01
N ASN A 433 17.37 -20.07 2.02
CA ASN A 433 17.70 -18.95 2.90
C ASN A 433 17.52 -17.59 2.19
N SER A 434 16.90 -17.53 1.00
CA SER A 434 16.64 -16.26 0.31
C SER A 434 15.66 -15.39 1.12
N LEU A 435 15.67 -14.08 0.83
CA LEU A 435 14.69 -13.16 1.42
C LEU A 435 13.25 -13.62 1.14
N LEU A 436 13.01 -14.10 -0.09
CA LEU A 436 11.73 -14.63 -0.55
C LEU A 436 11.21 -15.73 0.38
N HIS A 437 12.02 -16.75 0.67
CA HIS A 437 11.60 -17.83 1.57
C HIS A 437 11.36 -17.34 2.99
N CYS A 438 12.19 -16.41 3.51
CA CYS A 438 11.96 -15.82 4.81
C CYS A 438 10.60 -15.10 4.89
N ILE A 439 10.22 -14.35 3.85
CA ILE A 439 8.94 -13.62 3.81
C ILE A 439 7.77 -14.58 3.64
N ILE A 440 7.90 -15.63 2.83
CA ILE A 440 6.91 -16.71 2.74
C ILE A 440 6.66 -17.34 4.11
N ASP A 441 7.72 -17.64 4.88
CA ASP A 441 7.60 -18.23 6.21
C ASP A 441 6.90 -17.28 7.20
N ILE A 442 7.23 -15.97 7.15
CA ILE A 442 6.55 -14.92 7.93
C ILE A 442 5.06 -14.85 7.57
N ALA A 443 4.73 -14.81 6.28
CA ALA A 443 3.35 -14.69 5.78
C ALA A 443 2.50 -15.93 6.09
N ASN A 444 3.08 -17.13 5.96
CA ASN A 444 2.44 -18.39 6.33
C ASN A 444 2.17 -18.45 7.83
N THR A 445 3.15 -18.06 8.66
CA THR A 445 2.95 -17.95 10.11
C THR A 445 1.81 -16.98 10.41
N ARG A 446 1.79 -15.80 9.79
CA ARG A 446 0.70 -14.83 9.97
C ARG A 446 -0.67 -15.41 9.62
N SER A 447 -0.74 -16.23 8.57
CA SER A 447 -1.98 -16.89 8.12
C SER A 447 -2.49 -17.96 9.10
N GLU A 448 -1.58 -18.72 9.73
CA GLU A 448 -1.92 -19.71 10.78
C GLU A 448 -2.46 -19.03 12.06
N PHE A 449 -2.13 -17.76 12.21
CA PHE A 449 -2.37 -16.95 13.39
C PHE A 449 -3.13 -15.65 13.06
N PRO A 450 -4.41 -15.77 12.64
CA PRO A 450 -5.22 -14.64 12.22
C PRO A 450 -5.46 -13.63 13.35
N GLU A 451 -5.26 -14.01 14.62
CA GLU A 451 -5.43 -13.16 15.80
C GLU A 451 -4.66 -11.84 15.69
N ILE A 452 -3.48 -11.81 15.05
CA ILE A 452 -2.69 -10.59 14.89
C ILE A 452 -3.48 -9.49 14.13
N GLY A 453 -4.49 -9.87 13.32
CA GLY A 453 -5.27 -8.93 12.51
C GLY A 453 -6.61 -8.53 13.12
N VAL A 454 -7.19 -9.42 13.94
CA VAL A 454 -8.60 -9.30 14.37
C VAL A 454 -8.80 -9.32 15.87
N ALA A 455 -7.80 -9.76 16.64
CA ALA A 455 -7.91 -9.85 18.09
C ALA A 455 -7.58 -8.51 18.74
N PRO A 456 -8.21 -8.18 19.88
CA PRO A 456 -7.70 -7.15 20.77
C PRO A 456 -6.23 -7.38 21.09
N PHE A 457 -5.47 -6.29 21.13
CA PHE A 457 -4.04 -6.33 21.40
C PHE A 457 -3.64 -5.35 22.49
N ARG A 458 -2.47 -5.58 23.07
CA ARG A 458 -1.79 -4.62 23.95
C ARG A 458 -0.29 -4.69 23.76
N LEU A 459 0.37 -3.58 24.03
CA LEU A 459 1.83 -3.53 24.06
C LEU A 459 2.35 -4.16 25.34
N ILE A 460 3.41 -4.96 25.20
CA ILE A 460 4.08 -5.62 26.32
C ILE A 460 4.99 -4.61 27.01
N ASN A 461 4.99 -4.60 28.35
CA ASN A 461 5.90 -3.77 29.12
C ASN A 461 7.31 -4.42 29.10
N ILE A 462 8.26 -3.76 28.45
CA ILE A 462 9.63 -4.22 28.22
C ILE A 462 10.60 -3.16 28.73
N ASP A 463 11.68 -3.59 29.38
CA ASP A 463 12.74 -2.75 29.95
C ASP A 463 13.80 -2.27 28.92
N SER A 464 13.51 -2.39 27.63
CA SER A 464 14.39 -1.96 26.53
C SER A 464 13.63 -1.15 25.51
N ASP A 465 14.18 0.02 25.15
CA ASP A 465 13.64 0.87 24.08
C ASP A 465 13.89 0.30 22.68
N ALA A 466 14.80 -0.67 22.54
CA ALA A 466 15.08 -1.32 21.26
C ALA A 466 14.02 -2.35 20.84
N VAL A 467 13.22 -2.86 21.79
CA VAL A 467 12.30 -3.98 21.55
C VAL A 467 10.85 -3.52 21.53
N LEU A 468 10.13 -3.90 20.47
CA LEU A 468 8.67 -3.84 20.41
C LEU A 468 8.13 -5.23 20.73
N GLY A 469 7.19 -5.29 21.68
CA GLY A 469 6.45 -6.51 21.98
C GLY A 469 4.95 -6.27 21.94
N ILE A 470 4.22 -7.13 21.25
CA ILE A 470 2.76 -7.06 21.12
C ILE A 470 2.13 -8.37 21.58
N TYR A 471 1.09 -8.26 22.41
CA TYR A 471 0.29 -9.38 22.89
C TYR A 471 -1.09 -9.32 22.22
N TYR A 472 -1.48 -10.38 21.52
CA TYR A 472 -2.81 -10.57 20.94
C TYR A 472 -3.59 -11.63 21.71
N GLU A 473 -4.86 -11.35 22.02
CA GLU A 473 -5.67 -12.22 22.87
C GLU A 473 -7.08 -12.48 22.31
N THR A 474 -7.42 -13.77 22.18
CA THR A 474 -8.80 -14.24 22.02
C THR A 474 -9.17 -15.19 23.16
N ASP A 475 -10.40 -15.67 23.20
CA ASP A 475 -10.85 -16.65 24.21
C ASP A 475 -10.14 -18.00 24.11
N THR A 476 -9.67 -18.38 22.91
CA THR A 476 -9.11 -19.70 22.61
C THR A 476 -7.61 -19.70 22.40
N ARG A 477 -7.01 -18.60 21.94
CA ARG A 477 -5.58 -18.53 21.61
C ARG A 477 -4.98 -17.20 22.05
N SER A 478 -3.68 -17.20 22.33
CA SER A 478 -2.92 -15.96 22.50
C SER A 478 -1.61 -16.02 21.75
N ILE A 479 -1.14 -14.84 21.31
CA ILE A 479 0.12 -14.67 20.59
C ILE A 479 0.94 -13.55 21.18
N LEU A 480 2.26 -13.75 21.14
CA LEU A 480 3.27 -12.74 21.43
C LEU A 480 4.15 -12.57 20.22
N THR A 481 4.39 -11.32 19.85
CA THR A 481 5.42 -10.96 18.87
C THR A 481 6.47 -10.11 19.57
N PHE A 482 7.74 -10.37 19.31
CA PHE A 482 8.85 -9.52 19.73
C PHE A 482 9.77 -9.24 18.55
N VAL A 483 10.18 -7.99 18.39
CA VAL A 483 11.10 -7.54 17.33
C VAL A 483 12.11 -6.54 17.91
N ASN A 484 13.38 -6.65 17.52
CA ASN A 484 14.48 -5.79 18.00
C ASN A 484 14.93 -4.81 16.91
N PHE A 485 14.69 -3.51 17.10
CA PHE A 485 15.08 -2.44 16.16
C PHE A 485 16.57 -2.09 16.21
N SER A 486 17.31 -2.54 17.23
CA SER A 486 18.75 -2.27 17.32
C SER A 486 19.57 -3.22 16.47
N ASP A 487 20.74 -2.77 16.05
CA ASP A 487 21.74 -3.56 15.33
C ASP A 487 22.49 -4.55 16.24
N LYS A 488 22.29 -4.46 17.56
CA LYS A 488 22.96 -5.30 18.56
C LYS A 488 21.99 -6.32 19.16
N PRO A 489 22.47 -7.49 19.59
CA PRO A 489 21.69 -8.38 20.43
C PRO A 489 21.26 -7.68 21.72
N VAL A 490 20.03 -7.95 22.16
CA VAL A 490 19.45 -7.37 23.38
C VAL A 490 18.91 -8.50 24.26
N ASN A 491 19.32 -8.48 25.53
CA ASN A 491 18.62 -9.20 26.59
C ASN A 491 17.62 -8.23 27.22
N PHE A 492 16.36 -8.65 27.33
CA PHE A 492 15.31 -7.81 27.89
C PHE A 492 14.39 -8.62 28.79
N THR A 493 13.71 -7.90 29.66
CA THR A 493 12.68 -8.41 30.57
C THR A 493 11.32 -7.90 30.11
N ALA A 494 10.41 -8.82 29.81
CA ALA A 494 9.00 -8.55 29.56
C ALA A 494 8.15 -8.80 30.82
N ARG A 495 7.12 -7.98 31.01
CA ARG A 495 6.15 -8.07 32.12
C ARG A 495 4.73 -8.16 31.61
N GLY A 496 3.85 -8.73 32.45
CA GLY A 496 2.43 -8.87 32.13
C GLY A 496 2.18 -9.91 31.03
N ILE A 497 3.00 -10.96 30.96
CA ILE A 497 2.72 -12.13 30.14
C ILE A 497 2.02 -13.16 31.02
N ARG A 498 0.94 -13.77 30.51
CA ARG A 498 0.18 -14.78 31.25
C ARG A 498 1.05 -16.00 31.54
N HIS A 499 0.88 -16.57 32.73
CA HIS A 499 1.46 -17.85 33.07
C HIS A 499 0.79 -18.98 32.27
N ALA A 500 1.51 -19.51 31.28
CA ALA A 500 1.10 -20.56 30.36
C ALA A 500 2.33 -21.20 29.71
N THR A 501 2.16 -22.29 28.98
CA THR A 501 3.19 -22.88 28.14
C THR A 501 3.17 -22.21 26.77
N TRP A 502 4.23 -21.46 26.45
CA TRP A 502 4.34 -20.76 25.18
C TRP A 502 5.24 -21.53 24.21
N THR A 503 4.74 -21.73 23.00
CA THR A 503 5.45 -22.41 21.92
C THR A 503 5.92 -21.38 20.89
N ALA A 504 7.21 -21.40 20.52
CA ALA A 504 7.71 -20.55 19.45
C ALA A 504 7.11 -21.00 18.10
N CYS A 505 6.59 -20.05 17.32
CA CYS A 505 6.06 -20.31 15.98
C CYS A 505 6.88 -19.66 14.85
N LEU A 506 7.66 -18.62 15.14
CA LEU A 506 8.51 -17.95 14.17
C LEU A 506 9.71 -17.31 14.88
N ALA A 507 10.89 -17.38 14.28
CA ALA A 507 12.07 -16.69 14.77
C ALA A 507 13.10 -16.42 13.66
N ASP A 508 13.90 -15.36 13.81
CA ASP A 508 14.98 -15.04 12.85
C ASP A 508 16.10 -16.08 12.80
N LYS A 509 16.22 -16.87 13.87
CA LYS A 509 17.17 -17.98 14.02
C LYS A 509 16.65 -18.97 15.04
N ARG A 510 17.37 -20.10 15.19
CA ARG A 510 17.19 -20.98 16.35
C ARG A 510 17.70 -20.29 17.62
N TYR A 511 16.87 -20.29 18.65
CA TYR A 511 17.22 -19.90 20.01
C TYR A 511 17.22 -21.13 20.91
N ASP A 512 18.18 -21.22 21.83
CA ASP A 512 18.31 -22.38 22.74
C ASP A 512 17.46 -22.24 24.02
N ASP A 513 16.84 -21.07 24.22
CA ASP A 513 15.92 -20.79 25.32
C ASP A 513 14.46 -20.91 24.88
N ALA A 514 13.61 -21.38 25.81
CA ALA A 514 12.16 -21.32 25.69
C ALA A 514 11.62 -20.09 26.44
N LEU A 515 10.41 -19.66 26.11
CA LEU A 515 9.72 -18.64 26.91
C LEU A 515 9.20 -19.29 28.19
N VAL A 516 9.87 -19.02 29.31
CA VAL A 516 9.49 -19.52 30.64
C VAL A 516 8.74 -18.42 31.41
N CYS A 517 7.48 -18.68 31.75
CA CYS A 517 6.66 -17.69 32.45
C CYS A 517 6.96 -17.60 33.96
N GLY A 518 7.22 -16.38 34.43
CA GLY A 518 7.28 -16.01 35.85
C GLY A 518 6.62 -14.64 36.08
N LYS A 519 6.94 -13.98 37.21
CA LYS A 519 6.56 -12.55 37.42
C LYS A 519 7.12 -11.65 36.32
N THR A 520 8.26 -12.05 35.77
CA THR A 520 8.96 -11.43 34.66
C THR A 520 9.44 -12.54 33.71
N VAL A 521 9.54 -12.23 32.43
CA VAL A 521 10.02 -13.13 31.39
C VAL A 521 11.29 -12.52 30.79
N ALA A 522 12.42 -13.21 30.91
CA ALA A 522 13.68 -12.78 30.31
C ALA A 522 13.90 -13.49 28.97
N LEU A 523 14.25 -12.74 27.93
CA LEU A 523 14.50 -13.26 26.59
C LEU A 523 15.70 -12.57 25.95
N ASN A 524 16.31 -13.25 24.99
CA ASN A 524 17.28 -12.67 24.06
C ASN A 524 16.68 -12.53 22.65
N LEU A 525 17.03 -11.43 21.99
CA LEU A 525 16.88 -11.23 20.55
C LEU A 525 18.23 -10.86 19.93
N SER A 526 18.49 -11.38 18.72
CA SER A 526 19.60 -10.90 17.90
C SER A 526 19.36 -9.45 17.44
N GLY A 527 20.39 -8.73 16.98
CA GLY A 527 20.21 -7.40 16.37
C GLY A 527 19.36 -7.52 15.11
N TYR A 528 18.29 -6.73 14.95
CA TYR A 528 17.26 -6.95 13.92
C TYR A 528 16.62 -8.34 13.99
N GLY A 529 16.58 -8.96 15.17
CA GLY A 529 15.96 -10.26 15.41
C GLY A 529 14.48 -10.15 15.72
N TYR A 530 13.76 -11.25 15.53
CA TYR A 530 12.34 -11.37 15.85
C TYR A 530 12.02 -12.77 16.36
N ARG A 531 11.06 -12.87 17.30
CA ARG A 531 10.57 -14.13 17.87
C ARG A 531 9.09 -14.02 18.17
N TRP A 532 8.29 -14.95 17.67
CA TRP A 532 6.85 -15.04 17.94
C TRP A 532 6.53 -16.34 18.67
N PHE A 533 5.54 -16.25 19.57
CA PHE A 533 5.11 -17.36 20.42
C PHE A 533 3.59 -17.42 20.45
N TRP A 534 3.04 -18.62 20.65
CA TRP A 534 1.62 -18.82 20.84
C TRP A 534 1.33 -19.80 21.99
N THR A 535 0.11 -19.73 22.53
CA THR A 535 -0.42 -20.70 23.49
C THR A 535 -1.90 -20.95 23.21
N ASP A 536 -2.33 -22.20 23.41
CA ASP A 536 -3.74 -22.55 23.46
C ASP A 536 -4.31 -22.18 24.84
N ARG A 537 -5.56 -21.70 24.88
CA ARG A 537 -6.30 -21.43 26.11
C ARG A 537 -7.29 -22.53 26.46
N THR A 538 -7.67 -23.37 25.50
CA THR A 538 -8.63 -24.47 25.69
C THR A 538 -7.99 -25.68 26.37
N ALA A 539 -6.67 -25.86 26.25
CA ALA A 539 -5.91 -26.93 26.89
C ALA A 539 -5.80 -26.83 28.43
N LEU A 540 -6.54 -25.90 29.06
CA LEU A 540 -6.59 -25.68 30.52
C LEU A 540 -8.01 -25.72 31.09
N ARG A 541 -8.96 -26.35 30.39
CA ARG A 541 -10.27 -26.74 30.97
C ARG A 541 -10.35 -28.24 31.18
#